data_AF-T1BWU9-F1
#
_entry.id   AF-T1BWU9-F1
#
_cell.length_a   1.000
_cell.length_b   1.000
_cell.length_c   1.000
_cell.angle_alpha   90.00
_cell.angle_beta   90.00
_cell.angle_gamma   90.00
#
_symmetry.space_group_name_H-M   'P 1'
#
loop_
_entity.id
_entity.type
_entity.pdbx_description
1 polymer ?
#
loop_
_entity_poly.entity_id
_entity_poly.type
_entity_poly.pdbx_seq_one_letter_code
_entity_poly.pdbx_strand_id
1 'polypeptide(L)' 'MEILSESPGEHGGYKEIISRIVGRGAFSRLKFESGVHRVQRV' A
#
# COMPACT_ATOMS: atom_id res chain seq x y z
N MET A 1 6.66 10.50 -3.01
CA MET A 1 5.60 9.67 -2.43
C MET A 1 5.12 10.38 -1.19
N GLU A 2 3.81 10.45 -1.00
CA GLU A 2 3.16 11.19 0.08
C GLU A 2 2.14 10.28 0.75
N ILE A 3 2.05 10.30 2.09
CA ILE A 3 1.03 9.56 2.84
C ILE A 3 -0.16 10.51 3.05
N LEU A 4 -1.34 10.10 2.60
CA LEU A 4 -2.57 10.89 2.72
C LEU A 4 -3.38 10.48 3.96
N SER A 5 -3.34 9.19 4.32
CA SER A 5 -4.03 8.65 5.49
C SER A 5 -3.35 7.36 5.93
N GLU A 6 -3.26 7.15 7.24
CA GLU A 6 -2.79 5.91 7.83
C GLU A 6 -3.64 5.51 9.04
N SER A 7 -3.94 4.22 9.13
CA SER A 7 -4.59 3.60 10.28
C SER A 7 -3.65 2.56 10.86
N PRO A 8 -2.97 2.85 11.99
CA PRO A 8 -2.03 1.91 12.59
C PRO A 8 -2.73 0.68 13.14
N GLY A 9 -2.05 -0.48 13.05
CA GLY A 9 -2.48 -1.72 13.70
C GLY A 9 -2.11 -1.75 15.17
N GLU A 10 -2.87 -2.47 15.99
CA GLU A 10 -2.67 -2.54 17.45
C GLU A 10 -1.34 -3.19 17.86
N HIS A 11 -0.84 -4.14 17.07
CA HIS A 11 0.38 -4.90 17.34
C HIS A 11 1.47 -4.64 16.29
N GLY A 12 1.45 -3.45 15.69
CA GLY A 12 2.36 -3.04 14.62
C GLY A 12 1.77 -3.23 13.21
N GLY A 13 2.41 -2.59 12.23
CA GLY A 13 1.91 -2.50 10.86
C GLY A 13 0.75 -1.51 10.70
N TYR A 14 0.06 -1.61 9.56
CA TYR A 14 -1.08 -0.75 9.21
C TYR A 14 -2.31 -1.62 8.96
N LYS A 15 -3.44 -1.22 9.54
CA LYS A 15 -4.75 -1.74 9.19
C LYS A 15 -5.19 -1.22 7.82
N GLU A 16 -4.90 0.06 7.54
CA GLU A 16 -5.15 0.72 6.25
C GLU A 16 -4.08 1.80 6.00
N ILE A 17 -3.68 1.97 4.74
CA ILE A 17 -2.80 3.06 4.32
C ILE A 17 -3.22 3.57 2.94
N ILE A 18 -3.33 4.89 2.81
CA ILE A 18 -3.61 5.59 1.55
C ILE A 18 -2.40 6.48 1.24
N SER A 19 -1.74 6.21 0.12
CA SER A 19 -0.57 6.98 -0.32
C SER A 19 -0.71 7.47 -1.75
N ARG A 20 -0.14 8.65 -2.02
CA ARG A 20 -0.05 9.24 -3.34
C ARG A 20 1.36 9.07 -3.89
N ILE A 21 1.44 8.46 -5.07
CA ILE A 21 2.70 8.27 -5.81
C ILE A 21 2.64 9.12 -7.08
N VAL A 22 3.45 10.19 -7.11
CA VAL A 22 3.56 11.10 -8.26
C VAL A 22 4.85 10.79 -9.02
N GLY A 23 4.73 10.54 -10.32
CA GLY A 23 5.86 10.30 -11.20
C GLY A 23 5.43 9.80 -12.57
N ARG A 24 6.27 10.01 -13.58
CA ARG A 24 6.00 9.55 -14.95
C ARG A 24 5.88 8.02 -14.96
N GLY A 25 4.74 7.51 -15.39
CA GLY A 25 4.48 6.07 -15.50
C GLY A 25 4.18 5.35 -14.17
N ALA A 26 3.88 6.08 -13.09
CA ALA A 26 3.55 5.46 -11.79
C ALA A 26 2.42 4.43 -11.89
N PHE A 27 1.30 4.79 -12.53
CA PHE A 27 0.19 3.85 -12.74
C PHE A 27 0.58 2.66 -13.62
N SER A 28 1.30 2.89 -14.73
CA SER A 28 1.71 1.81 -15.64
C SER A 28 2.52 0.71 -14.94
N ARG A 29 3.37 1.10 -13.98
CA ARG A 29 4.19 0.19 -13.18
C ARG A 29 3.40 -0.52 -12.08
N LEU A 30 2.45 0.17 -11.45
CA LEU A 30 1.76 -0.32 -10.24
C LEU A 30 0.36 -0.90 -10.49
N LYS A 31 -0.17 -0.81 -11.72
CA LYS A 31 -1.52 -1.30 -12.06
C LYS A 31 -1.76 -2.78 -11.74
N PHE A 32 -0.70 -3.59 -11.65
CA PHE A 32 -0.77 -5.02 -11.35
C PHE A 32 -0.74 -5.34 -9.85
N GLU A 33 -0.46 -4.35 -9.00
CA GLU A 33 -0.44 -4.51 -7.54
C GLU A 33 -1.86 -4.54 -6.94
N SER A 34 -2.87 -4.17 -7.72
CA SER A 34 -4.27 -4.22 -7.32
C SER A 34 -4.73 -5.68 -7.16
N GLY A 35 -5.02 -6.08 -5.92
CA GLY A 35 -5.58 -7.40 -5.65
C GLY A 35 -5.32 -7.85 -4.22
N VAL A 36 -5.57 -9.13 -3.98
CA VAL A 36 -5.29 -9.78 -2.70
C VAL A 36 -3.89 -10.38 -2.73
N HIS A 37 -3.04 -9.98 -1.79
CA HIS A 37 -1.69 -10.50 -1.61
C HIS A 37 -1.70 -11.47 -0.43
N ARG A 38 -1.45 -12.77 -0.68
CA ARG A 38 -1.48 -13.80 0.37
C ARG A 38 -0.11 -13.97 1.02
N VAL A 39 -0.07 -13.95 2.35
CA VAL A 39 1.13 -14.28 3.15
C VAL A 39 0.88 -15.58 3.91
N GLN A 40 1.88 -16.46 3.92
CA GLN A 40 1.91 -17.69 4.73
C GLN A 40 3.17 -17.64 5.60
N ARG A 41 2.99 -17.76 6.92
CA ARG A 41 4.08 -17.75 7.91
C ARG A 41 3.79 -18.75 9.04
N VAL A 42 4.78 -18.98 9.90
CA VAL A 42 4.66 -19.78 11.14
C VAL A 42 3.93 -18.99 12.22
#